data_AF-A0A6V7TWR5-F1
#
_entry.id   AF-A0A6V7TWR5-F1
#
_cell.length_a   1.000
_cell.length_b   1.000
_cell.length_c   1.000
_cell.angle_alpha   90.00
_cell.angle_beta   90.00
_cell.angle_gamma   90.00
#
_symmetry.space_group_name_H-M   'P 1'
#
loop_
_entity.id
_entity.type
_entity.pdbx_description
1 polymer ?
#
loop_
_entity_poly.entity_id
_entity_poly.type
_entity_poly.pdbx_seq_one_letter_code
_entity_poly.pdbx_strand_id
1 'polypeptide(L)'
;MDNALVFPSLLAGVLWAVAMLAWFLANDILSQAITFPINATLPGLIASLWSVFYFKEIEMEDLKLLLSAVCVTIFGVTLVGLSKTI
;
A
#
# COMPACT_ATOMS: atom_id res chain seq x y z
N MET A 1 2.00 -26.75 20.06
CA MET A 1 1.91 -25.34 19.61
C MET A 1 3.27 -24.99 19.07
N ASP A 2 3.38 -24.85 17.76
CA ASP A 2 4.68 -24.73 17.10
C ASP A 2 5.29 -23.36 17.42
N ASN A 3 6.32 -23.36 18.27
CA ASN A 3 7.04 -22.15 18.69
C ASN A 3 7.57 -21.32 17.49
N ALA A 4 7.73 -21.95 16.32
CA ALA A 4 8.11 -21.32 15.07
C ALA A 4 7.08 -20.31 14.53
N LEU A 5 5.79 -20.42 14.91
CA LEU A 5 4.75 -19.49 14.45
C LEU A 5 4.63 -18.23 15.34
N VAL A 6 5.14 -18.28 16.56
CA VAL A 6 5.00 -17.20 17.56
C VAL A 6 5.81 -15.97 17.14
N PHE A 7 7.01 -16.19 16.63
CA PHE A 7 7.89 -15.10 16.19
C PHE A 7 7.35 -14.32 14.96
N PRO A 8 6.93 -14.97 13.86
CA PRO A 8 6.38 -14.26 12.71
C PRO A 8 5.02 -13.61 13.02
N SER A 9 4.19 -14.22 13.88
CA SER A 9 2.91 -13.63 14.28
C SER A 9 3.10 -12.38 15.16
N LEU A 10 4.09 -12.37 16.03
CA LEU A 10 4.46 -11.18 16.80
C LEU A 10 4.94 -10.05 15.87
N LEU A 11 5.81 -10.34 14.91
CA LEU A 11 6.29 -9.38 13.92
C LEU A 11 5.15 -8.80 13.08
N ALA A 12 4.24 -9.66 12.62
CA ALA A 12 3.04 -9.24 11.89
C ALA A 12 2.15 -8.32 12.76
N GLY A 13 1.99 -8.65 14.05
CA GLY A 13 1.25 -7.81 15.00
C GLY A 13 1.88 -6.43 15.21
N VAL A 14 3.21 -6.36 15.36
CA VAL A 14 3.94 -5.09 15.49
C VAL A 14 3.82 -4.26 14.21
N LEU A 15 4.02 -4.89 13.04
CA LEU A 15 3.84 -4.24 11.74
C LEU A 15 2.43 -3.65 11.61
N TRP A 16 1.42 -4.41 12.00
CA TRP A 16 0.03 -3.98 11.95
C TRP A 16 -0.26 -2.83 12.91
N ALA A 17 0.28 -2.86 14.13
CA ALA A 17 0.14 -1.78 15.10
C ALA A 17 0.74 -0.46 14.56
N VAL A 18 1.93 -0.51 13.96
CA VAL A 18 2.57 0.66 13.34
C VAL A 18 1.74 1.19 12.17
N ALA A 19 1.20 0.32 11.33
CA ALA A 19 0.32 0.71 10.22
C ALA A 19 -0.95 1.40 10.73
N MET A 20 -1.53 0.90 11.83
CA MET A 20 -2.73 1.50 12.43
C MET A 20 -2.46 2.88 13.01
N LEU A 21 -1.30 3.08 13.66
CA LEU A 21 -0.88 4.39 14.17
C LEU A 21 -0.67 5.40 13.03
N ALA A 22 -0.01 4.97 11.94
CA ALA A 22 0.16 5.77 10.75
C ALA A 22 -1.20 6.13 10.11
N TRP A 23 -2.16 5.20 10.12
CA TRP A 23 -3.52 5.47 9.66
C TRP A 23 -4.22 6.52 10.51
N PHE A 24 -4.14 6.45 11.84
CA PHE A 24 -4.73 7.48 12.71
C PHE A 24 -4.13 8.86 12.45
N LEU A 25 -2.79 8.95 12.33
CA LEU A 25 -2.12 10.19 11.99
C LEU A 25 -2.55 10.72 10.61
N ALA A 26 -2.68 9.83 9.62
CA ALA A 26 -3.15 10.21 8.29
C ALA A 26 -4.62 10.64 8.28
N ASN A 27 -5.50 10.07 9.11
CA ASN A 27 -6.88 10.55 9.23
C ASN A 27 -6.95 11.93 9.87
N ASP A 28 -6.13 12.20 10.88
CA ASP A 28 -6.06 13.51 11.53
C ASP A 28 -5.53 14.57 10.57
N ILE A 29 -4.43 14.27 9.88
CA ILE A 29 -3.79 15.20 8.95
C ILE A 29 -4.57 15.34 7.65
N LEU A 30 -5.17 14.30 7.07
CA LEU A 30 -5.76 14.31 5.72
C LEU A 30 -7.30 14.24 5.70
N SER A 31 -7.97 13.98 6.84
CA SER A 31 -9.41 13.70 6.96
C SER A 31 -9.80 12.35 6.35
N GLN A 32 -10.72 11.65 7.02
CA GLN A 32 -11.14 10.28 6.70
C GLN A 32 -11.58 10.10 5.23
N ALA A 33 -12.16 11.15 4.62
CA ALA A 33 -12.60 11.13 3.22
C ALA A 33 -11.46 10.91 2.22
N ILE A 34 -10.23 11.30 2.58
CA ILE A 34 -9.03 11.18 1.76
C ILE A 34 -8.25 9.91 2.11
N THR A 35 -8.19 9.56 3.39
CA THR A 35 -7.39 8.42 3.85
C THR A 35 -7.97 7.07 3.39
N PHE A 36 -9.29 6.97 3.25
CA PHE A 36 -9.97 5.76 2.77
C PHE A 36 -9.55 5.30 1.37
N PRO A 37 -9.62 6.14 0.32
CA PRO A 37 -9.23 5.73 -1.02
C PRO A 37 -7.74 5.39 -1.12
N ILE A 38 -6.86 6.07 -0.37
CA ILE A 38 -5.43 5.74 -0.32
C ILE A 38 -5.22 4.35 0.29
N ASN A 39 -5.83 4.07 1.44
CA ASN A 39 -5.68 2.78 2.10
C ASN A 39 -6.32 1.61 1.36
N ALA A 40 -7.35 1.86 0.53
CA ALA A 40 -7.95 0.83 -0.30
C ALA A 40 -7.07 0.49 -1.53
N THR A 41 -6.37 1.48 -2.10
CA THR A 41 -5.59 1.33 -3.33
C THR A 41 -4.14 0.88 -3.08
N LEU A 42 -3.51 1.35 -2.01
CA LEU A 42 -2.10 1.12 -1.74
C LEU A 42 -1.74 -0.37 -1.49
N PRO A 43 -2.50 -1.15 -0.68
CA PRO A 43 -2.22 -2.57 -0.49
C PRO A 43 -2.41 -3.37 -1.79
N GLY A 44 -3.41 -3.00 -2.60
CA GLY A 44 -3.64 -3.61 -3.91
C GLY A 44 -2.47 -3.39 -4.87
N LEU A 45 -1.88 -2.20 -4.87
CA LEU A 45 -0.68 -1.90 -5.65
C LEU A 45 0.52 -2.72 -5.18
N ILE A 46 0.77 -2.77 -3.86
CA ILE A 46 1.89 -3.53 -3.29
C ILE A 46 1.74 -5.02 -3.57
N ALA A 47 0.52 -5.57 -3.45
CA ALA A 47 0.24 -6.96 -3.78
C ALA A 47 0.46 -7.25 -5.28
N SER A 48 0.05 -6.32 -6.15
CA SER A 48 0.27 -6.43 -7.60
C SER A 48 1.77 -6.38 -7.94
N LEU A 49 2.52 -5.45 -7.35
CA LEU A 49 3.98 -5.36 -7.49
C LEU A 49 4.67 -6.63 -7.00
N TRP A 50 4.26 -7.15 -5.85
CA TRP A 50 4.82 -8.38 -5.29
C TRP A 50 4.56 -9.60 -6.18
N SER A 51 3.34 -9.72 -6.72
CA SER A 51 2.96 -10.78 -7.66
C SER A 51 3.91 -10.82 -8.87
N VAL A 52 4.28 -9.65 -9.39
CA VAL A 52 5.16 -9.50 -10.56
C VAL A 52 6.59 -9.89 -10.25
N PHE A 53 7.13 -9.41 -9.12
CA PHE A 53 8.46 -9.78 -8.69
C PHE A 53 8.60 -11.28 -8.41
N TYR A 54 7.54 -11.91 -7.91
CA TYR A 54 7.52 -13.34 -7.60
C TYR A 54 7.38 -14.21 -8.86
N PHE A 55 6.45 -13.88 -9.76
CA PHE A 55 6.21 -14.71 -10.94
C PHE A 55 7.30 -14.60 -12.00
N LYS A 56 8.00 -13.45 -12.12
CA LYS A 56 9.17 -13.26 -13.00
C LYS A 56 9.02 -13.74 -14.47
N GLU A 57 7.82 -14.07 -14.91
CA GLU A 57 7.48 -14.71 -16.19
C GLU A 57 6.88 -13.72 -17.19
N ILE A 58 6.84 -12.43 -16.86
CA ILE A 58 5.94 -11.52 -17.57
C ILE A 58 6.63 -10.81 -18.73
N GLU A 59 6.04 -10.95 -19.91
CA GLU A 59 6.46 -10.35 -21.17
C GLU A 59 6.42 -8.81 -21.11
N MET A 60 7.22 -8.14 -21.94
CA MET A 60 7.49 -6.68 -21.89
C MET A 60 6.25 -5.76 -21.94
N GLU A 61 5.08 -6.27 -22.35
CA GLU A 61 3.84 -5.50 -22.41
C GLU A 61 3.17 -5.33 -21.04
N ASP A 62 3.18 -6.36 -20.20
CA ASP A 62 2.61 -6.29 -18.86
C ASP A 62 3.45 -5.42 -17.91
N LEU A 63 4.77 -5.34 -18.16
CA LEU A 63 5.64 -4.42 -17.44
C LEU A 63 5.25 -2.95 -17.68
N LYS A 64 4.79 -2.61 -18.90
CA LYS A 64 4.31 -1.25 -19.21
C LYS A 64 2.97 -0.95 -18.53
N LEU A 65 2.09 -1.94 -18.44
CA LEU A 65 0.80 -1.82 -17.74
C LEU A 65 0.99 -1.68 -16.22
N LEU A 66 1.98 -2.35 -15.65
CA LEU A 66 2.38 -2.15 -14.25
C LEU A 66 3.00 -0.78 -14.02
N LEU A 67 3.90 -0.35 -14.90
CA LEU A 67 4.51 0.97 -14.78
C LEU A 67 3.46 2.08 -14.88
N SER A 68 2.47 1.94 -15.77
CA SER A 68 1.37 2.89 -15.88
C SER A 68 0.46 2.85 -14.65
N ALA A 69 0.14 1.69 -14.09
CA ALA A 69 -0.62 1.56 -12.85
C ALA A 69 0.12 2.19 -11.65
N VAL A 70 1.44 2.01 -11.54
CA VAL A 70 2.28 2.66 -10.53
C VAL A 70 2.26 4.17 -10.72
N CYS A 71 2.45 4.66 -11.95
CA CYS A 71 2.39 6.10 -12.24
C CYS A 71 1.02 6.70 -11.89
N VAL A 72 -0.08 6.04 -12.27
CA VAL A 72 -1.44 6.49 -11.94
C VAL A 72 -1.68 6.49 -10.42
N THR A 73 -1.13 5.52 -9.69
CA THR A 73 -1.27 5.45 -8.24
C THR A 73 -0.44 6.52 -7.53
N ILE A 74 0.80 6.76 -7.96
CA ILE A 74 1.64 7.85 -7.46
C ILE A 74 0.97 9.20 -7.75
N PHE A 75 0.43 9.37 -8.96
CA PHE A 75 -0.30 10.57 -9.35
C PHE A 75 -1.57 10.74 -8.51
N GLY A 76 -2.34 9.68 -8.29
CA GLY A 76 -3.51 9.69 -7.41
C GLY A 76 -3.16 10.10 -5.97
N VAL A 77 -2.10 9.51 -5.39
CA VAL A 77 -1.64 9.84 -4.03
C VAL A 77 -1.16 11.29 -3.93
N THR A 78 -0.42 11.78 -4.92
CA THR A 78 0.04 13.18 -4.93
C THR A 78 -1.10 14.18 -5.10
N LEU A 79 -2.06 13.89 -5.99
CA LEU A 79 -3.22 14.75 -6.24
C LEU A 79 -4.16 14.80 -5.02
N VAL A 80 -4.32 13.67 -4.34
CA VAL A 80 -5.07 13.56 -3.09
C VAL A 80 -4.36 14.28 -1.94
N GLY A 81 -3.02 14.22 -1.86
CA GLY A 81 -2.24 15.00 -0.90
C GLY A 81 -2.33 16.51 -1.15
N LEU A 82 -2.25 16.92 -2.41
CA LEU A 82 -2.37 18.32 -2.83
C LEU A 82 -3.78 18.90 -2.63
N SER A 83 -4.82 18.07 -2.75
CA SER A 83 -6.21 18.50 -2.48
C SER A 83 -6.42 19.03 -1.07
N LYS A 84 -5.52 18.71 -0.12
CA LYS A 84 -5.63 19.13 1.27
C LYS A 84 -4.89 20.45 1.55
N THR A 85 -4.04 20.88 0.61
CA THR A 85 -3.31 22.16 0.66
C THR A 85 -4.05 23.34 0.00
N ILE A 86 -5.17 23.08 -0.69
CA ILE A 86 -6.09 24.09 -1.24
C ILE A 86 -7.32 24.15 -0.34
#